data_AF-A0A6L6XKP6-F1
#
_entry.id   AF-A0A6L6XKP6-F1
#
_cell.length_a   1.000
_cell.length_b   1.000
_cell.length_c   1.000
_cell.angle_alpha   90.00
_cell.angle_beta   90.00
_cell.angle_gamma   90.00
#
_symmetry.space_group_name_H-M   'P 1'
#
loop_
_entity.id
_entity.type
_entity.pdbx_description
1 polymer ?
#
loop_
_entity_poly.entity_id
_entity_poly.type
_entity_poly.pdbx_seq_one_letter_code
_entity_poly.pdbx_strand_id
1 'polypeptide(L)'
;MTEGGWRYGQTMSVRLASATAAVLAGVLTATLVPASPAPSAGPSPLSSTTGTGPGSQPNGRGNLELSLALTADGSVAVSWKRPTTPDKLEKFVVKVGVNRRLDNLVQSYYVSPTTQSLVVPPAYGVLPDSGNFTFVKVVIHRRSGQVGASPTKWIQAPTVSPCTAAPDDRVTVGTFNIRNWLTERRKRNKTYPWTVRRDNVIHQILHSGAHAVAIQEASGPENAGFGKLEQDEYVLRQLNAQDPDRDARWRDALPDAAYKNPGGRPGLKGTRVIYDRNRFRLLASGLYRLKAPGLRSDSLMPWARLQAVAGRRSTTGLAAPFVLTSNHLDQGEDRASWSHRTHQVAQTADHVRELYATFGDQVIVAGDLNETANTNPYNQAQLRLLEIGMFDAFATGNRRNAAFPTTNGLAFPVRRTPNRRDYILTYGSVRGSCRYVNVVFRRPAQASSDHFMQVATLPLPPY
;
A
#
# COMPACT_ATOMS: atom_id res chain seq x y z
N MET A 1 -60.75 7.37 0.81
CA MET A 1 -62.02 6.76 0.35
C MET A 1 -62.14 7.02 -1.14
N THR A 2 -62.74 6.07 -1.89
CA THR A 2 -62.78 5.89 -3.36
C THR A 2 -61.45 5.40 -3.94
N GLU A 3 -61.15 4.08 -3.99
CA GLU A 3 -61.73 2.98 -4.79
C GLU A 3 -61.78 3.25 -6.31
N GLY A 4 -61.15 2.35 -7.07
CA GLY A 4 -61.23 2.30 -8.53
C GLY A 4 -60.12 1.45 -9.16
N GLY A 5 -60.24 0.13 -9.10
CA GLY A 5 -59.38 -0.81 -9.82
C GLY A 5 -60.07 -1.40 -11.06
N TRP A 6 -59.30 -1.64 -12.13
CA TRP A 6 -59.53 -2.59 -13.26
C TRP A 6 -58.14 -2.93 -13.83
N ARG A 7 -57.59 -4.14 -13.66
CA ARG A 7 -57.77 -5.41 -14.40
C ARG A 7 -57.13 -5.48 -15.81
N TYR A 8 -56.18 -6.44 -15.91
CA TYR A 8 -55.84 -7.37 -17.01
C TYR A 8 -55.32 -6.85 -18.36
N GLY A 9 -54.01 -7.07 -18.57
CA GLY A 9 -53.50 -8.12 -19.47
C GLY A 9 -53.49 -7.85 -20.98
N GLN A 10 -52.31 -7.85 -21.59
CA GLN A 10 -52.06 -8.52 -22.87
C GLN A 10 -50.55 -8.71 -23.15
N THR A 11 -50.22 -9.97 -23.47
CA THR A 11 -48.99 -10.49 -24.05
C THR A 11 -48.88 -10.13 -25.53
N MET A 12 -47.69 -9.78 -26.02
CA MET A 12 -47.24 -9.92 -27.42
C MET A 12 -45.71 -9.92 -27.39
N SER A 13 -45.01 -11.01 -27.73
CA SER A 13 -44.85 -11.68 -29.03
C SER A 13 -43.42 -11.45 -29.53
N VAL A 14 -42.68 -12.56 -29.51
CA VAL A 14 -41.39 -12.79 -30.13
C VAL A 14 -41.49 -12.52 -31.64
N ARG A 15 -40.54 -11.79 -32.21
CA ARG A 15 -40.22 -11.86 -33.64
C ARG A 15 -38.73 -12.12 -33.82
N LEU A 16 -38.46 -13.36 -34.26
CA LEU A 16 -37.27 -13.74 -35.01
C LEU A 16 -37.19 -12.95 -36.31
N ALA A 17 -36.00 -12.51 -36.67
CA ALA A 17 -35.63 -12.24 -38.05
C ALA A 17 -34.26 -12.89 -38.29
N SER A 18 -34.32 -14.07 -38.90
CA SER A 18 -33.19 -14.76 -39.51
C SER A 18 -32.85 -14.07 -40.83
N ALA A 19 -31.57 -13.77 -41.06
CA ALA A 19 -31.06 -13.55 -42.40
C ALA A 19 -29.69 -14.25 -42.55
N THR A 20 -29.77 -15.30 -43.35
CA THR A 20 -28.74 -16.19 -43.88
C THR A 20 -27.64 -15.43 -44.62
N ALA A 21 -26.39 -15.80 -44.38
CA ALA A 21 -25.30 -15.61 -45.35
C ALA A 21 -24.42 -16.86 -45.37
N ALA A 22 -24.39 -17.48 -46.55
CA ALA A 22 -23.81 -18.78 -46.83
C ALA A 22 -22.39 -18.68 -47.38
N VAL A 23 -21.55 -19.61 -46.91
CA VAL A 23 -20.49 -20.34 -47.65
C VAL A 23 -19.25 -19.57 -48.10
N LEU A 24 -18.10 -19.94 -47.51
CA LEU A 24 -16.98 -20.52 -48.27
C LEU A 24 -16.13 -21.39 -47.34
N ALA A 25 -16.25 -22.70 -47.55
CA ALA A 25 -15.44 -23.72 -46.90
C ALA A 25 -14.20 -23.98 -47.76
N GLY A 26 -13.02 -23.60 -47.24
CA GLY A 26 -11.72 -24.07 -47.72
C GLY A 26 -11.21 -25.12 -46.74
N VAL A 27 -11.23 -26.39 -47.14
CA VAL A 27 -10.71 -27.52 -46.37
C VAL A 27 -9.19 -27.54 -46.45
N LEU A 28 -8.53 -27.22 -45.33
CA LEU A 28 -7.12 -27.53 -45.08
C LEU A 28 -7.08 -28.53 -43.92
N THR A 29 -7.06 -29.82 -44.25
CA THR A 29 -6.84 -30.91 -43.30
C THR A 29 -5.38 -30.91 -42.88
N ALA A 30 -5.05 -30.11 -41.86
CA ALA A 30 -3.86 -30.32 -41.07
C ALA A 30 -4.14 -31.45 -40.07
N THR A 31 -3.41 -32.56 -40.20
CA THR A 31 -3.39 -33.65 -39.23
C THR A 31 -2.88 -33.11 -37.89
N LEU A 32 -3.81 -32.81 -36.96
CA LEU A 32 -3.47 -32.49 -35.58
C LEU A 32 -3.08 -33.79 -34.86
N VAL A 33 -1.78 -34.01 -34.74
CA VAL A 33 -1.24 -34.93 -33.73
C VAL A 33 -1.68 -34.40 -32.36
N PRO A 34 -2.29 -35.22 -31.48
CA PRO A 34 -2.61 -34.79 -30.13
C PRO A 34 -1.30 -34.42 -29.42
N ALA A 35 -1.10 -33.13 -29.20
CA ALA A 35 -0.01 -32.65 -28.38
C ALA A 35 -0.22 -33.21 -26.96
N SER A 36 0.72 -34.03 -26.50
CA SER A 36 0.81 -34.43 -25.09
C SER A 36 0.65 -33.19 -24.21
N PRO A 37 -0.12 -33.26 -23.11
CA PRO A 37 -0.25 -32.13 -22.20
C PRO A 37 1.14 -31.67 -21.79
N ALA A 38 1.45 -30.41 -22.09
CA ALA A 38 2.71 -29.80 -21.70
C ALA A 38 2.86 -30.00 -20.18
N PRO A 39 4.01 -30.52 -19.69
CA PRO A 39 4.24 -30.63 -18.27
C PRO A 39 4.01 -29.26 -17.65
N SER A 40 3.21 -29.21 -16.59
CA SER A 40 2.93 -28.01 -15.82
C SER A 40 4.24 -27.27 -15.59
N ALA A 41 4.34 -26.06 -16.16
CA ALA A 41 5.52 -25.22 -16.00
C ALA A 41 5.84 -25.12 -14.50
N GLY A 42 6.99 -25.67 -14.10
CA GLY A 42 7.46 -25.54 -12.73
C GLY A 42 7.53 -24.07 -12.35
N PRO A 43 7.37 -23.72 -11.06
CA PRO A 43 7.42 -22.34 -10.62
C PRO A 43 8.70 -21.65 -11.11
N SER A 44 8.53 -20.59 -11.90
CA SER A 44 9.63 -19.79 -12.43
C SER A 44 10.52 -19.26 -11.29
N PRO A 45 11.85 -19.49 -11.32
CA PRO A 45 12.75 -19.09 -10.25
C PRO A 45 13.14 -17.61 -10.43
N LEU A 46 12.26 -16.68 -10.02
CA LEU A 46 12.71 -15.33 -9.71
C LEU A 46 13.38 -15.36 -8.34
N SER A 47 14.72 -15.22 -8.34
CA SER A 47 15.61 -15.33 -7.19
C SER A 47 15.35 -14.25 -6.13
N SER A 48 14.33 -14.47 -5.31
CA SER A 48 14.10 -13.66 -4.12
C SER A 48 15.13 -14.07 -3.06
N THR A 49 16.17 -13.25 -2.87
CA THR A 49 17.09 -13.33 -1.71
C THR A 49 16.40 -12.99 -0.37
N THR A 50 15.09 -12.76 -0.39
CA THR A 50 14.26 -12.35 0.74
C THR A 50 12.92 -13.10 0.75
N GLY A 51 12.88 -14.43 0.84
CA GLY A 51 11.68 -15.17 1.29
C GLY A 51 10.31 -14.88 0.64
N THR A 52 10.24 -14.18 -0.49
CA THR A 52 9.06 -13.41 -0.93
C THR A 52 8.36 -14.04 -2.13
N GLY A 53 8.97 -15.03 -2.76
CA GLY A 53 8.33 -15.88 -3.77
C GLY A 53 7.96 -17.25 -3.19
N PRO A 54 6.92 -17.92 -3.73
CA PRO A 54 6.75 -19.36 -3.58
C PRO A 54 8.05 -20.07 -3.97
N GLY A 55 8.55 -20.98 -3.14
CA GLY A 55 9.83 -21.66 -3.39
C GLY A 55 11.08 -20.83 -3.04
N SER A 56 10.96 -19.84 -2.14
CA SER A 56 12.14 -19.11 -1.66
C SER A 56 13.22 -20.05 -1.13
N GLN A 57 14.47 -19.83 -1.57
CA GLN A 57 15.61 -20.66 -1.17
C GLN A 57 15.74 -20.70 0.37
N PRO A 58 16.15 -21.85 0.95
CA PRO A 58 16.54 -21.89 2.35
C PRO A 58 17.68 -20.87 2.56
N ASN A 59 17.39 -19.73 3.20
CA ASN A 59 18.47 -18.94 3.80
C ASN A 59 19.22 -19.79 4.85
N GLY A 60 20.26 -20.51 4.44
CA GLY A 60 21.36 -20.98 5.30
C GLY A 60 22.43 -19.89 5.38
N ARG A 61 23.11 -19.63 6.50
CA ARG A 61 23.52 -20.52 7.59
C ARG A 61 22.79 -20.20 8.91
N GLY A 62 22.19 -21.22 9.52
CA GLY A 62 21.57 -21.14 10.85
C GLY A 62 20.86 -22.44 11.22
N ASN A 63 20.59 -22.63 12.52
CA ASN A 63 19.88 -23.81 13.02
C ASN A 63 18.54 -24.01 12.28
N LEU A 64 18.24 -25.26 11.92
CA LEU A 64 16.99 -25.76 11.33
C LEU A 64 16.72 -25.50 9.83
N GLU A 65 17.50 -24.72 9.08
CA GLU A 65 17.29 -24.51 7.61
C GLU A 65 15.81 -24.30 7.18
N LEU A 66 15.06 -23.45 7.89
CA LEU A 66 13.63 -23.18 7.67
C LEU A 66 13.34 -22.75 6.22
N SER A 67 12.26 -23.22 5.60
CA SER A 67 11.78 -22.81 4.27
C SER A 67 10.26 -22.55 4.30
N LEU A 68 9.80 -21.62 3.46
CA LEU A 68 8.40 -21.19 3.37
C LEU A 68 7.92 -21.21 1.92
N ALA A 69 6.71 -21.68 1.70
CA ALA A 69 5.99 -21.57 0.44
C ALA A 69 4.51 -21.29 0.68
N LEU A 70 3.86 -20.60 -0.26
CA LEU A 70 2.40 -20.50 -0.28
C LEU A 70 1.82 -21.75 -0.92
N THR A 71 0.75 -22.26 -0.33
CA THR A 71 -0.11 -23.27 -0.94
C THR A 71 -1.15 -22.58 -1.83
N ALA A 72 -1.89 -23.36 -2.64
CA ALA A 72 -2.90 -22.81 -3.55
C ALA A 72 -4.03 -22.04 -2.84
N ASP A 73 -4.36 -22.42 -1.59
CA ASP A 73 -5.39 -21.75 -0.78
C ASP A 73 -4.86 -20.53 0.01
N GLY A 74 -3.57 -20.20 -0.14
CA GLY A 74 -2.93 -19.09 0.57
C GLY A 74 -2.37 -19.43 1.95
N SER A 75 -2.54 -20.67 2.43
CA SER A 75 -1.86 -21.17 3.63
C SER A 75 -0.35 -21.26 3.40
N VAL A 76 0.41 -21.28 4.50
CA VAL A 76 1.87 -21.31 4.48
C VAL A 76 2.37 -22.73 4.73
N ALA A 77 3.00 -23.33 3.73
CA ALA A 77 3.79 -24.54 3.90
C ALA A 77 5.13 -24.19 4.54
N VAL A 78 5.37 -24.70 5.74
CA VAL A 78 6.58 -24.52 6.54
C VAL A 78 7.36 -25.82 6.52
N SER A 79 8.65 -25.79 6.18
CA SER A 79 9.52 -26.96 6.28
C SER A 79 10.86 -26.61 6.92
N TRP A 80 11.50 -27.57 7.58
CA TRP A 80 12.78 -27.38 8.25
C TRP A 80 13.62 -28.65 8.29
N LYS A 81 14.93 -28.47 8.36
CA LYS A 81 15.89 -29.55 8.60
C LYS A 81 16.02 -29.84 10.08
N ARG A 82 15.88 -31.11 10.43
CA ARG A 82 16.14 -31.58 11.80
C ARG A 82 17.64 -31.46 12.11
N PRO A 83 18.04 -30.93 13.28
CA PRO A 83 19.46 -30.72 13.60
C PRO A 83 20.09 -31.95 14.26
N THR A 84 19.31 -32.93 14.70
CA THR A 84 19.77 -34.15 15.38
C THR A 84 18.69 -35.24 15.29
N THR A 85 18.96 -36.43 15.81
CA THR A 85 18.06 -37.58 15.79
C THR A 85 16.84 -37.36 16.71
N PRO A 86 15.64 -37.90 16.36
CA PRO A 86 14.40 -37.62 17.10
C PRO A 86 14.40 -38.09 18.56
N ASP A 87 15.19 -39.09 18.94
CA ASP A 87 15.35 -39.54 20.33
C ASP A 87 15.93 -38.45 21.25
N LYS A 88 16.74 -37.52 20.71
CA LYS A 88 17.31 -36.38 21.46
C LYS A 88 16.35 -35.19 21.56
N LEU A 89 15.20 -35.27 20.91
CA LEU A 89 14.24 -34.18 20.79
C LEU A 89 12.98 -34.46 21.60
N GLU A 90 12.46 -33.41 22.22
CA GLU A 90 11.18 -33.44 22.92
C GLU A 90 10.05 -33.06 21.95
N LYS A 91 10.19 -31.92 21.26
CA LYS A 91 9.20 -31.39 20.31
C LYS A 91 9.78 -30.25 19.47
N PHE A 92 9.08 -29.93 18.40
CA PHE A 92 9.20 -28.65 17.71
C PHE A 92 7.97 -27.78 18.00
N VAL A 93 8.16 -26.46 17.90
CA VAL A 93 7.07 -25.48 17.94
C VAL A 93 7.23 -24.56 16.75
N VAL A 94 6.26 -24.58 15.84
CA VAL A 94 6.16 -23.59 14.75
C VAL A 94 5.39 -22.39 15.29
N LYS A 95 6.03 -21.22 15.35
CA LYS A 95 5.41 -19.96 15.73
C LYS A 95 5.09 -19.15 14.48
N VAL A 96 3.86 -18.68 14.38
CA VAL A 96 3.33 -17.89 13.27
C VAL A 96 2.79 -16.58 13.85
N GLY A 97 3.13 -15.44 13.27
CA GLY A 97 2.64 -14.16 13.77
C GLY A 97 2.81 -13.03 12.78
N VAL A 98 2.38 -11.85 13.22
CA VAL A 98 2.24 -10.66 12.36
C VAL A 98 3.51 -9.83 12.26
N ASN A 99 4.53 -10.12 13.06
CA ASN A 99 5.77 -9.37 13.09
C ASN A 99 7.00 -10.27 13.30
N ARG A 100 8.19 -9.70 13.07
CA ARG A 100 9.46 -10.43 13.13
C ARG A 100 9.85 -10.92 14.52
N ARG A 101 9.44 -10.20 15.57
CA ARG A 101 9.74 -10.53 16.97
C ARG A 101 8.90 -11.69 17.47
N LEU A 102 7.72 -11.89 16.88
CA LEU A 102 6.73 -12.87 17.32
C LEU A 102 6.40 -12.65 18.80
N ASP A 103 6.05 -11.42 19.13
CA ASP A 103 5.69 -10.94 20.47
C ASP A 103 4.22 -10.45 20.57
N ASN A 104 3.48 -10.42 19.46
CA ASN A 104 2.06 -10.05 19.40
C ASN A 104 1.33 -10.91 18.37
N LEU A 105 0.06 -11.26 18.64
CA LEU A 105 -0.81 -12.07 17.79
C LEU A 105 -0.09 -13.31 17.22
N VAL A 106 0.49 -14.11 18.12
CA VAL A 106 1.27 -15.30 17.77
C VAL A 106 0.46 -16.57 17.98
N GLN A 107 0.40 -17.39 16.95
CA GLN A 107 -0.11 -18.76 17.04
C GLN A 107 1.06 -19.74 17.11
N SER A 108 0.96 -20.73 18.00
CA SER A 108 1.99 -21.75 18.19
C SER A 108 1.42 -23.14 17.86
N TYR A 109 2.17 -23.90 17.06
CA TYR A 109 1.82 -25.25 16.64
C TYR A 109 2.88 -26.21 17.18
N TYR A 110 2.47 -27.07 18.11
CA TYR A 110 3.33 -28.09 18.70
C TYR A 110 3.35 -29.31 17.78
N VAL A 111 4.53 -29.74 17.35
CA VAL A 111 4.68 -30.86 16.42
C VAL A 111 5.70 -31.86 16.93
N SER A 112 5.52 -33.11 16.51
CA SER A 112 6.32 -34.23 17.00
C SER A 112 7.81 -34.09 16.63
N PRO A 113 8.73 -34.74 17.37
CA PRO A 113 10.14 -34.86 17.02
C PRO A 113 10.45 -35.39 15.62
N THR A 114 9.53 -36.12 14.99
CA THR A 114 9.69 -36.73 13.68
C THR A 114 9.14 -35.89 12.54
N THR A 115 8.36 -34.86 12.84
CA THR A 115 7.78 -33.93 11.86
C THR A 115 8.83 -32.91 11.40
N GLN A 116 8.87 -32.63 10.09
CA GLN A 116 9.77 -31.63 9.48
C GLN A 116 9.07 -30.67 8.52
N SER A 117 7.74 -30.79 8.41
CA SER A 117 6.91 -29.90 7.65
C SER A 117 5.53 -29.76 8.30
N LEU A 118 4.89 -28.61 8.08
CA LEU A 118 3.55 -28.30 8.55
C LEU A 118 2.94 -27.26 7.61
N VAL A 119 1.65 -27.38 7.30
CA VAL A 119 0.89 -26.29 6.68
C VAL A 119 0.15 -25.54 7.78
N VAL A 120 0.29 -24.21 7.80
CA VAL A 120 -0.34 -23.33 8.78
C VAL A 120 -1.12 -22.24 8.06
N PRO A 121 -2.25 -21.75 8.62
CA PRO A 121 -2.90 -20.56 8.11
C PRO A 121 -1.96 -19.35 8.13
N PRO A 122 -2.22 -18.34 7.29
CA PRO A 122 -1.49 -17.09 7.34
C PRO A 122 -1.71 -16.37 8.68
N ALA A 123 -0.82 -15.45 9.03
CA ALA A 123 -0.99 -14.67 10.26
C ALA A 123 -2.22 -13.76 10.19
N TYR A 124 -2.72 -13.33 11.36
CA TYR A 124 -3.86 -12.43 11.46
C TYR A 124 -3.68 -11.17 10.58
N GLY A 125 -4.70 -10.81 9.80
CA GLY A 125 -4.67 -9.63 8.91
C GLY A 125 -3.80 -9.77 7.66
N VAL A 126 -3.24 -10.96 7.40
CA VAL A 126 -2.53 -11.29 6.16
C VAL A 126 -3.57 -11.80 5.15
N LEU A 127 -4.21 -10.84 4.48
CA LEU A 127 -5.22 -11.06 3.44
C LEU A 127 -4.59 -10.89 2.06
N PRO A 128 -5.15 -11.51 1.01
CA PRO A 128 -4.65 -11.33 -0.35
C PRO A 128 -4.54 -9.85 -0.80
N ASP A 129 -5.47 -9.03 -0.34
CA ASP A 129 -5.54 -7.60 -0.68
C ASP A 129 -4.74 -6.69 0.26
N SER A 130 -4.13 -7.23 1.33
CA SER A 130 -3.40 -6.41 2.32
C SER A 130 -1.93 -6.22 2.00
N GLY A 131 -1.35 -7.12 1.20
CA GLY A 131 0.08 -7.16 0.94
C GLY A 131 0.94 -7.41 2.18
N ASN A 132 0.34 -7.79 3.32
CA ASN A 132 1.03 -8.08 4.57
C ASN A 132 1.79 -9.40 4.52
N PHE A 133 2.52 -9.67 5.60
CA PHE A 133 3.43 -10.81 5.71
C PHE A 133 3.08 -11.71 6.89
N THR A 134 3.19 -13.00 6.66
CA THR A 134 3.20 -14.02 7.71
C THR A 134 4.64 -14.25 8.15
N PHE A 135 4.94 -14.05 9.43
CA PHE A 135 6.25 -14.32 10.01
C PHE A 135 6.24 -15.69 10.69
N VAL A 136 7.29 -16.48 10.45
CA VAL A 136 7.40 -17.86 10.93
C VAL A 136 8.77 -18.10 11.58
N LYS A 137 8.76 -18.77 12.73
CA LYS A 137 9.96 -19.24 13.43
C LYS A 137 9.73 -20.65 13.96
N VAL A 138 10.72 -21.54 13.77
CA VAL A 138 10.67 -22.89 14.36
C VAL A 138 11.55 -22.91 15.59
N VAL A 139 10.99 -23.35 16.71
CA VAL A 139 11.68 -23.56 17.98
C VAL A 139 11.81 -25.07 18.21
N ILE A 140 12.98 -25.51 18.69
CA ILE A 140 13.25 -26.91 19.01
C ILE A 140 13.50 -27.04 20.50
N HIS A 141 12.80 -27.97 21.14
CA HIS A 141 13.01 -28.37 22.52
C HIS A 141 13.70 -29.73 22.54
N ARG A 142 14.86 -29.81 23.20
CA ARG A 142 15.63 -31.05 23.35
C ARG A 142 15.35 -31.69 24.70
N ARG A 143 15.47 -33.01 24.79
CA ARG A 143 15.30 -33.73 26.06
C ARG A 143 16.31 -33.34 27.13
N SER A 144 17.46 -32.78 26.73
CA SER A 144 18.44 -32.18 27.62
C SER A 144 18.01 -30.85 28.25
N GLY A 145 16.81 -30.33 27.93
CA GLY A 145 16.32 -29.02 28.35
C GLY A 145 16.80 -27.85 27.47
N GLN A 146 17.75 -28.09 26.56
CA GLN A 146 18.25 -27.05 25.65
C GLN A 146 17.22 -26.65 24.60
N VAL A 147 17.00 -25.34 24.44
CA VAL A 147 16.11 -24.76 23.43
C VAL A 147 16.94 -24.14 22.30
N GLY A 148 16.59 -24.45 21.05
CA GLY A 148 17.15 -23.77 19.87
C GLY A 148 16.04 -23.13 19.03
N ALA A 149 16.40 -22.27 18.09
CA ALA A 149 15.42 -21.76 17.14
C ALA A 149 16.05 -21.40 15.79
N SER A 150 15.22 -21.40 14.74
CA SER A 150 15.57 -20.79 13.46
C SER A 150 15.56 -19.25 13.57
N PRO A 151 16.20 -18.53 12.62
CA PRO A 151 15.85 -17.14 12.36
C PRO A 151 14.36 -17.02 12.02
N THR A 152 13.73 -15.89 12.36
CA THR A 152 12.37 -15.59 11.87
C THR A 152 12.42 -15.31 10.37
N LYS A 153 11.66 -16.09 9.60
CA LYS A 153 11.41 -15.85 8.17
C LYS A 153 10.04 -15.22 7.99
N TRP A 154 9.78 -14.68 6.80
CA TRP A 154 8.47 -14.18 6.44
C TRP A 154 8.17 -14.47 4.97
N ILE A 155 6.89 -14.60 4.69
CA ILE A 155 6.33 -14.77 3.35
C ILE A 155 5.13 -13.84 3.22
N GLN A 156 4.95 -13.23 2.05
CA GLN A 156 3.83 -12.33 1.84
C GLN A 156 2.53 -13.11 1.60
N ALA A 157 1.38 -12.49 1.87
CA ALA A 157 0.09 -12.92 1.34
C ALA A 157 0.14 -13.20 -0.18
N PRO A 158 -0.64 -14.18 -0.68
CA PRO A 158 -0.81 -14.38 -2.11
C PRO A 158 -1.38 -13.12 -2.77
N THR A 159 -0.86 -12.77 -3.94
CA THR A 159 -1.42 -11.69 -4.76
C THR A 159 -2.48 -12.29 -5.69
N VAL A 160 -3.75 -11.89 -5.53
CA VAL A 160 -4.89 -12.44 -6.28
C VAL A 160 -5.48 -11.49 -7.32
N SER A 161 -5.10 -10.21 -7.28
CA SER A 161 -5.65 -9.16 -8.14
C SER A 161 -4.58 -8.63 -9.11
N PRO A 162 -4.30 -9.33 -10.23
CA PRO A 162 -3.39 -8.83 -11.25
C PRO A 162 -3.93 -7.55 -11.87
N CYS A 163 -3.06 -6.62 -12.26
CA CYS A 163 -3.48 -5.45 -13.02
C CYS A 163 -3.77 -5.83 -14.46
N THR A 164 -5.03 -5.67 -14.87
CA THR A 164 -5.53 -5.93 -16.22
C THR A 164 -5.80 -4.64 -17.01
N ALA A 165 -5.79 -3.48 -16.37
CA ALA A 165 -6.06 -2.19 -17.01
C ALA A 165 -5.07 -1.90 -18.14
N ALA A 166 -5.54 -1.33 -19.25
CA ALA A 166 -4.68 -0.87 -20.33
C ALA A 166 -3.76 0.27 -19.84
N PRO A 167 -2.63 0.57 -20.51
CA PRO A 167 -1.75 1.66 -20.11
C PRO A 167 -2.44 3.01 -19.90
N ASP A 168 -3.50 3.28 -20.67
CA ASP A 168 -4.23 4.55 -20.66
C ASP A 168 -5.27 4.61 -19.55
N ASP A 169 -5.67 3.46 -19.00
CA ASP A 169 -6.55 3.30 -17.84
C ASP A 169 -5.74 3.12 -16.55
N ARG A 170 -4.59 3.77 -16.46
CA ARG A 170 -3.70 3.70 -15.29
C ARG A 170 -3.33 5.09 -14.83
N VAL A 171 -3.20 5.25 -13.51
CA VAL A 171 -2.66 6.45 -12.90
C VAL A 171 -1.48 6.11 -12.00
N THR A 172 -0.43 6.92 -12.05
CA THR A 172 0.68 6.83 -11.07
C THR A 172 0.56 7.94 -10.04
N VAL A 173 0.39 7.54 -8.78
CA VAL A 173 0.29 8.45 -7.63
C VAL A 173 1.39 8.16 -6.63
N GLY A 174 1.75 9.16 -5.82
CA GLY A 174 2.72 9.04 -4.75
C GLY A 174 2.15 9.41 -3.39
N THR A 175 2.75 8.89 -2.31
CA THR A 175 2.62 9.44 -0.96
C THR A 175 3.98 9.67 -0.34
N PHE A 176 4.13 10.78 0.38
CA PHE A 176 5.40 11.12 1.01
C PHE A 176 5.22 11.99 2.27
N ASN A 177 5.52 11.42 3.44
CA ASN A 177 5.76 12.21 4.64
C ASN A 177 7.16 12.84 4.54
N ILE A 178 7.21 14.16 4.31
CA ILE A 178 8.47 14.88 4.07
C ILE A 178 9.13 15.37 5.35
N ARG A 179 8.57 15.03 6.52
CA ARG A 179 9.00 15.43 7.86
C ARG A 179 9.04 16.94 8.07
N ASN A 180 8.25 17.41 9.02
CA ASN A 180 8.11 18.83 9.28
C ASN A 180 9.35 19.41 9.97
N TRP A 181 9.52 20.73 9.86
CA TRP A 181 10.62 21.43 10.50
C TRP A 181 10.61 21.36 12.04
N LEU A 182 9.43 21.41 12.67
CA LEU A 182 9.30 21.42 14.14
C LEU A 182 9.86 20.15 14.80
N THR A 183 9.70 19.00 14.13
CA THR A 183 10.24 17.71 14.54
C THR A 183 11.77 17.75 14.59
N GLU A 184 12.41 18.54 13.73
CA GLU A 184 13.87 18.75 13.74
C GLU A 184 14.32 19.57 14.96
N ARG A 185 13.61 20.67 15.25
CA ARG A 185 13.91 21.54 16.40
C ARG A 185 13.83 20.80 17.73
N ARG A 186 12.85 19.90 17.88
CA ARG A 186 12.58 19.20 19.15
C ARG A 186 13.45 17.96 19.36
N LYS A 187 13.77 17.18 18.31
CA LYS A 187 14.38 15.85 18.47
C LYS A 187 15.92 15.79 18.51
N ARG A 188 16.64 16.92 18.68
CA ARG A 188 18.12 16.99 18.67
C ARG A 188 18.81 16.32 17.47
N ASN A 189 18.08 15.94 16.42
CA ASN A 189 18.64 15.22 15.28
C ASN A 189 19.21 16.24 14.28
N LYS A 190 20.23 16.97 14.73
CA LYS A 190 20.93 18.04 14.00
C LYS A 190 21.68 17.54 12.76
N THR A 191 21.79 16.22 12.59
CA THR A 191 22.54 15.59 11.49
C THR A 191 21.85 15.75 10.14
N TYR A 192 20.51 15.79 10.12
CA TYR A 192 19.72 15.88 8.88
C TYR A 192 18.67 16.99 8.97
N PRO A 193 19.09 18.26 9.12
CA PRO A 193 18.17 19.38 9.13
C PRO A 193 17.54 19.58 7.75
N TRP A 194 16.46 20.35 7.69
CA TRP A 194 15.71 20.58 6.47
C TRP A 194 16.60 21.14 5.35
N THR A 195 17.53 22.04 5.69
CA THR A 195 18.48 22.62 4.74
C THR A 195 19.33 21.57 4.00
N VAL A 196 19.53 20.40 4.59
CA VAL A 196 20.23 19.25 3.96
C VAL A 196 19.26 18.35 3.18
N ARG A 197 18.02 18.20 3.66
CA ARG A 197 17.04 17.27 3.10
C ARG A 197 16.24 17.82 1.93
N ARG A 198 16.02 19.14 1.90
CA ARG A 198 15.02 19.79 1.04
C ARG A 198 15.18 19.49 -0.44
N ASP A 199 16.39 19.52 -0.97
CA ASP A 199 16.62 19.26 -2.41
C ASP A 199 16.44 17.77 -2.72
N ASN A 200 16.77 16.88 -1.77
CA ASN A 200 16.45 15.46 -1.90
C ASN A 200 14.93 15.22 -1.88
N VAL A 201 14.13 15.97 -1.12
CA VAL A 201 12.65 15.87 -1.16
C VAL A 201 12.14 16.19 -2.56
N ILE A 202 12.57 17.31 -3.15
CA ILE A 202 12.20 17.71 -4.51
C ILE A 202 12.64 16.66 -5.52
N HIS A 203 13.90 16.21 -5.42
CA HIS A 203 14.44 15.17 -6.28
C HIS A 203 13.62 13.88 -6.24
N GLN A 204 13.25 13.39 -5.03
CA GLN A 204 12.45 12.17 -4.91
C GLN A 204 11.09 12.32 -5.57
N ILE A 205 10.40 13.46 -5.40
CA ILE A 205 9.09 13.70 -6.02
C ILE A 205 9.23 13.73 -7.54
N LEU A 206 10.14 14.53 -8.10
CA LEU A 206 10.30 14.69 -9.55
C LEU A 206 10.73 13.40 -10.25
N HIS A 207 11.54 12.56 -9.60
CA HIS A 207 12.06 11.31 -10.19
C HIS A 207 11.20 10.09 -9.85
N SER A 208 10.10 10.26 -9.10
CA SER A 208 9.20 9.18 -8.71
C SER A 208 8.36 8.64 -9.88
N GLY A 209 8.11 9.50 -10.89
CA GLY A 209 7.14 9.26 -11.96
C GLY A 209 5.67 9.49 -11.56
N ALA A 210 5.40 9.89 -10.31
CA ALA A 210 4.09 10.33 -9.88
C ALA A 210 3.90 11.82 -10.20
N HIS A 211 2.76 12.16 -10.80
CA HIS A 211 2.37 13.54 -11.10
C HIS A 211 1.20 14.03 -10.22
N ALA A 212 0.74 13.19 -9.30
CA ALA A 212 -0.18 13.53 -8.21
C ALA A 212 0.34 12.87 -6.93
N VAL A 213 0.56 13.66 -5.88
CA VAL A 213 1.26 13.25 -4.66
C VAL A 213 0.50 13.72 -3.42
N ALA A 214 0.19 12.76 -2.56
CA ALA A 214 -0.27 12.99 -1.19
C ALA A 214 0.95 13.28 -0.30
N ILE A 215 1.09 14.53 0.14
CA ILE A 215 2.21 14.95 1.01
C ILE A 215 1.72 15.06 2.45
N GLN A 216 2.55 14.63 3.40
CA GLN A 216 2.34 14.82 4.83
C GLN A 216 3.51 15.60 5.44
N GLU A 217 3.25 16.28 6.56
CA GLU A 217 4.23 17.06 7.30
C GLU A 217 4.95 18.17 6.50
N ALA A 218 4.33 18.68 5.43
CA ALA A 218 4.78 19.88 4.74
C ALA A 218 4.39 21.14 5.53
N SER A 219 4.96 21.31 6.72
CA SER A 219 4.68 22.47 7.56
C SER A 219 5.93 22.99 8.24
N GLY A 220 6.22 24.27 8.04
CA GLY A 220 7.32 24.96 8.68
C GLY A 220 7.13 26.45 8.47
N PRO A 221 7.36 27.28 9.51
CA PRO A 221 7.17 28.72 9.36
C PRO A 221 8.22 29.32 8.43
N GLU A 222 8.02 30.55 7.98
CA GLU A 222 9.08 31.31 7.32
C GLU A 222 10.37 31.34 8.15
N ASN A 223 11.50 31.49 7.46
CA ASN A 223 12.86 31.57 8.00
C ASN A 223 13.35 30.30 8.73
N ALA A 224 12.57 29.22 8.76
CA ALA A 224 12.96 27.92 9.27
C ALA A 224 13.81 27.08 8.28
N GLY A 225 14.66 27.74 7.48
CA GLY A 225 15.45 27.10 6.42
C GLY A 225 14.80 27.12 5.02
N PHE A 226 13.69 27.84 4.89
CA PHE A 226 12.90 28.01 3.65
C PHE A 226 13.04 29.41 3.02
N GLY A 227 13.79 30.32 3.67
CA GLY A 227 13.74 31.75 3.34
C GLY A 227 12.41 32.38 3.76
N LYS A 228 11.89 33.33 2.99
CA LYS A 228 10.60 33.99 3.21
C LYS A 228 9.38 33.16 2.77
N LEU A 229 9.49 31.84 2.84
CA LEU A 229 8.45 30.91 2.40
C LEU A 229 8.11 29.95 3.54
N GLU A 230 6.87 29.47 3.58
CA GLU A 230 6.55 28.29 4.37
C GLU A 230 7.08 27.01 3.69
N GLN A 231 7.13 25.89 4.43
CA GLN A 231 7.71 24.63 3.94
C GLN A 231 7.04 24.11 2.66
N ASP A 232 5.72 24.13 2.61
CA ASP A 232 4.94 23.69 1.47
C ASP A 232 5.05 24.63 0.27
N GLU A 233 5.06 25.94 0.49
CA GLU A 233 5.31 26.93 -0.55
C GLU A 233 6.70 26.74 -1.16
N TYR A 234 7.72 26.47 -0.34
CA TYR A 234 9.05 26.11 -0.80
C TYR A 234 8.98 24.87 -1.69
N VAL A 235 8.29 23.82 -1.26
CA VAL A 235 8.16 22.57 -2.03
C VAL A 235 7.51 22.84 -3.39
N LEU A 236 6.35 23.50 -3.44
CA LEU A 236 5.65 23.80 -4.69
C LEU A 236 6.49 24.69 -5.62
N ARG A 237 7.17 25.72 -5.06
CA ARG A 237 8.03 26.60 -5.83
C ARG A 237 9.20 25.85 -6.45
N GLN A 238 9.87 24.99 -5.67
CA GLN A 238 11.01 24.23 -6.17
C GLN A 238 10.59 23.14 -7.17
N LEU A 239 9.44 22.48 -6.98
CA LEU A 239 8.92 21.55 -7.98
C LEU A 239 8.72 22.26 -9.32
N ASN A 240 8.05 23.42 -9.34
CA ASN A 240 7.86 24.18 -10.58
C ASN A 240 9.17 24.75 -11.18
N ALA A 241 10.18 25.02 -10.35
CA ALA A 241 11.45 25.57 -10.80
C ALA A 241 12.43 24.50 -11.30
N GLN A 242 12.36 23.28 -10.78
CA GLN A 242 13.33 22.22 -11.01
C GLN A 242 12.78 21.04 -11.82
N ASP A 243 11.48 21.03 -12.15
CA ASP A 243 10.91 19.96 -12.97
C ASP A 243 11.64 19.88 -14.32
N PRO A 244 12.20 18.72 -14.69
CA PRO A 244 12.80 18.54 -16.01
C PRO A 244 11.78 18.68 -17.15
N ASP A 245 10.49 18.43 -16.88
CA ASP A 245 9.40 18.73 -17.80
C ASP A 245 9.04 20.22 -17.71
N ARG A 246 9.41 20.99 -18.73
CA ARG A 246 9.17 22.44 -18.80
C ARG A 246 7.68 22.80 -18.83
N ASP A 247 6.82 21.85 -19.15
CA ASP A 247 5.38 22.03 -19.14
C ASP A 247 4.76 21.63 -17.81
N ALA A 248 5.49 21.03 -16.87
CA ALA A 248 4.93 20.68 -15.57
C ALA A 248 4.54 21.93 -14.77
N ARG A 249 3.35 21.91 -14.18
CA ARG A 249 2.80 23.03 -13.41
C ARG A 249 2.16 22.52 -12.13
N TRP A 250 3.00 22.29 -11.13
CA TRP A 250 2.60 21.79 -9.82
C TRP A 250 1.79 22.81 -9.03
N ARG A 251 0.68 22.37 -8.45
CA ARG A 251 -0.14 23.16 -7.53
C ARG A 251 -0.75 22.29 -6.42
N ASP A 252 -1.15 22.92 -5.33
CA ASP A 252 -2.03 22.32 -4.33
C ASP A 252 -3.46 22.20 -4.90
N ALA A 253 -4.18 21.17 -4.47
CA ALA A 253 -5.60 20.99 -4.76
C ALA A 253 -6.50 21.93 -3.96
N LEU A 254 -6.01 22.48 -2.85
CA LEU A 254 -6.71 23.44 -2.01
C LEU A 254 -5.86 24.69 -1.77
N PRO A 255 -6.48 25.88 -1.63
CA PRO A 255 -5.78 27.06 -1.17
C PRO A 255 -5.43 26.95 0.32
N ASP A 256 -4.37 27.63 0.78
CA ASP A 256 -3.94 27.60 2.19
C ASP A 256 -5.02 28.00 3.19
N ALA A 257 -5.91 28.91 2.78
CA ALA A 257 -7.06 29.32 3.58
C ALA A 257 -7.97 28.14 3.98
N ALA A 258 -8.09 27.09 3.14
CA ALA A 258 -8.91 25.92 3.45
C ALA A 258 -8.36 25.11 4.63
N TYR A 259 -7.04 25.10 4.82
CA TYR A 259 -6.37 24.39 5.91
C TYR A 259 -6.45 25.13 7.24
N LYS A 260 -6.72 26.45 7.21
CA LYS A 260 -6.93 27.26 8.42
C LYS A 260 -8.19 26.77 9.14
N ASN A 261 -8.09 26.70 10.46
CA ASN A 261 -9.18 26.20 11.30
C ASN A 261 -10.24 27.30 11.51
N PRO A 262 -11.55 26.98 11.46
CA PRO A 262 -12.61 27.97 11.68
C PRO A 262 -12.60 28.66 13.06
N GLY A 263 -11.83 28.13 14.03
CA GLY A 263 -11.71 28.67 15.39
C GLY A 263 -10.26 28.80 15.89
N GLY A 264 -9.28 28.96 14.99
CA GLY A 264 -7.89 29.28 15.35
C GLY A 264 -7.03 28.14 15.96
N ARG A 265 -7.60 26.98 16.28
CA ARG A 265 -6.83 25.80 16.73
C ARG A 265 -5.92 25.31 15.59
N PRO A 266 -4.69 24.84 15.77
CA PRO A 266 -3.91 24.28 14.66
C PRO A 266 -4.39 22.84 14.38
N GLY A 267 -4.67 22.48 13.11
CA GLY A 267 -4.73 21.07 12.70
C GLY A 267 -3.33 20.44 12.70
N LEU A 268 -3.23 19.11 12.55
CA LEU A 268 -1.94 18.47 12.23
C LEU A 268 -1.46 19.01 10.89
N LYS A 269 -0.49 19.94 10.96
CA LYS A 269 -0.09 20.80 9.85
C LYS A 269 0.64 19.99 8.76
N GLY A 270 0.42 20.38 7.50
CA GLY A 270 1.26 19.96 6.37
C GLY A 270 0.76 18.77 5.55
N THR A 271 -0.45 18.29 5.77
CA THR A 271 -1.08 17.30 4.88
C THR A 271 -1.68 18.01 3.67
N ARG A 272 -1.25 17.67 2.45
CA ARG A 272 -1.65 18.30 1.18
C ARG A 272 -1.82 17.26 0.07
N VAL A 273 -2.62 17.58 -0.95
CA VAL A 273 -2.61 16.87 -2.24
C VAL A 273 -2.09 17.84 -3.28
N ILE A 274 -0.90 17.55 -3.83
CA ILE A 274 -0.31 18.34 -4.90
C ILE A 274 -0.34 17.55 -6.21
N TYR A 275 -0.43 18.25 -7.34
CA TYR A 275 -0.42 17.61 -8.65
C TYR A 275 0.03 18.57 -9.73
N ASP A 276 0.51 18.00 -10.83
CA ASP A 276 0.80 18.72 -12.07
C ASP A 276 -0.51 18.99 -12.83
N ARG A 277 -0.90 20.27 -12.90
CA ARG A 277 -2.16 20.69 -13.55
C ARG A 277 -2.17 20.54 -15.06
N ASN A 278 -0.99 20.38 -15.69
CA ASN A 278 -0.89 20.12 -17.12
C ASN A 278 -1.02 18.61 -17.42
N ARG A 279 -0.94 17.76 -16.40
CA ARG A 279 -1.18 16.31 -16.48
C ARG A 279 -2.56 15.93 -15.94
N PHE A 280 -3.09 16.69 -15.00
CA PHE A 280 -4.42 16.46 -14.42
C PHE A 280 -5.30 17.72 -14.40
N ARG A 281 -6.55 17.54 -14.83
CA ARG A 281 -7.63 18.49 -14.55
C ARG A 281 -8.18 18.22 -13.15
N LEU A 282 -8.30 19.27 -12.36
CA LEU A 282 -9.04 19.24 -11.10
C LEU A 282 -10.53 19.41 -11.37
N LEU A 283 -11.31 18.44 -10.93
CA LEU A 283 -12.77 18.44 -11.08
C LEU A 283 -13.46 18.90 -9.80
N ALA A 284 -12.94 18.51 -8.64
CA ALA A 284 -13.41 18.90 -7.33
C ALA A 284 -12.28 18.74 -6.30
N SER A 285 -12.36 19.44 -5.17
CA SER A 285 -11.49 19.22 -4.02
C SER A 285 -12.20 19.61 -2.73
N GLY A 286 -11.69 19.11 -1.61
CA GLY A 286 -12.22 19.43 -0.30
C GLY A 286 -11.29 18.97 0.81
N LEU A 287 -11.62 19.38 2.03
CA LEU A 287 -10.88 19.05 3.23
C LEU A 287 -11.81 18.39 4.23
N TYR A 288 -11.53 17.13 4.57
CA TYR A 288 -12.18 16.45 5.68
C TYR A 288 -11.31 16.55 6.94
N ARG A 289 -11.94 16.75 8.10
CA ARG A 289 -11.26 16.90 9.39
C ARG A 289 -11.55 15.68 10.26
N LEU A 290 -10.52 14.87 10.47
CA LEU A 290 -10.56 13.66 11.26
C LEU A 290 -10.38 14.02 12.75
N LYS A 291 -11.49 13.98 13.48
CA LYS A 291 -11.56 14.37 14.90
C LYS A 291 -11.46 13.15 15.78
N ALA A 292 -10.82 13.29 16.94
CA ALA A 292 -10.81 12.26 17.97
C ALA A 292 -11.11 12.88 19.34
N PRO A 293 -11.94 12.25 20.19
CA PRO A 293 -12.15 12.72 21.55
C PRO A 293 -10.83 12.86 22.31
N GLY A 294 -10.61 14.01 22.96
CA GLY A 294 -9.39 14.29 23.72
C GLY A 294 -8.18 14.79 22.90
N LEU A 295 -8.22 14.68 21.56
CA LEU A 295 -7.15 15.19 20.71
C LEU A 295 -7.30 16.71 20.50
N ARG A 296 -6.22 17.46 20.73
CA ARG A 296 -6.24 18.94 20.66
C ARG A 296 -6.28 19.49 19.23
N SER A 297 -5.86 18.69 18.25
CA SER A 297 -5.66 19.08 16.85
C SER A 297 -6.24 18.03 15.93
N ASP A 298 -7.06 18.45 14.97
CA ASP A 298 -7.63 17.53 13.98
C ASP A 298 -6.53 16.98 13.06
N SER A 299 -6.62 15.68 12.72
CA SER A 299 -5.92 15.15 11.55
C SER A 299 -6.62 15.66 10.29
N LEU A 300 -5.85 16.16 9.32
CA LEU A 300 -6.39 16.70 8.08
C LEU A 300 -6.36 15.62 6.99
N MET A 301 -7.45 15.55 6.21
CA MET A 301 -7.59 14.68 5.04
C MET A 301 -8.05 15.51 3.83
N PRO A 302 -7.15 16.29 3.19
CA PRO A 302 -7.47 16.92 1.92
C PRO A 302 -7.67 15.84 0.86
N TRP A 303 -8.56 16.12 -0.09
CA TRP A 303 -8.83 15.26 -1.23
C TRP A 303 -8.97 16.08 -2.51
N ALA A 304 -8.62 15.46 -3.62
CA ALA A 304 -8.72 16.02 -4.96
C ALA A 304 -9.30 15.00 -5.92
N ARG A 305 -10.38 15.37 -6.60
CA ARG A 305 -10.93 14.65 -7.74
C ARG A 305 -10.20 15.09 -8.99
N LEU A 306 -9.41 14.20 -9.56
CA LEU A 306 -8.49 14.46 -10.66
C LEU A 306 -8.86 13.62 -11.88
N GLN A 307 -8.61 14.16 -13.06
CA GLN A 307 -8.74 13.43 -14.33
C GLN A 307 -7.52 13.72 -15.20
N ALA A 308 -6.88 12.68 -15.73
CA ALA A 308 -5.72 12.86 -16.60
C ALA A 308 -6.10 13.62 -17.89
N VAL A 309 -5.31 14.63 -18.30
CA VAL A 309 -5.65 15.52 -19.43
C VAL A 309 -4.96 15.20 -20.77
N ALA A 310 -3.83 14.47 -20.83
CA ALA A 310 -3.28 14.00 -22.10
C ALA A 310 -2.07 13.05 -21.96
N GLY A 311 -1.94 12.11 -22.91
CA GLY A 311 -0.70 11.42 -23.22
C GLY A 311 -0.80 10.21 -24.16
N ARG A 312 -1.90 9.44 -24.10
CA ARG A 312 -2.18 8.31 -25.00
C ARG A 312 -3.68 8.16 -25.21
N ARG A 313 -4.04 7.82 -26.45
CA ARG A 313 -5.42 7.78 -26.96
C ARG A 313 -6.17 6.60 -26.34
N SER A 314 -6.82 6.82 -25.20
CA SER A 314 -8.10 6.16 -24.94
C SER A 314 -9.02 6.44 -26.14
N THR A 315 -9.81 5.46 -26.57
CA THR A 315 -10.75 5.58 -27.70
C THR A 315 -11.78 6.70 -27.50
N THR A 316 -11.91 7.24 -26.28
CA THR A 316 -12.77 8.37 -25.91
C THR A 316 -11.99 9.65 -25.57
N GLY A 317 -10.66 9.60 -25.49
CA GLY A 317 -9.78 10.76 -25.30
C GLY A 317 -9.53 11.21 -23.85
N LEU A 318 -10.16 10.58 -22.84
CA LEU A 318 -9.97 10.88 -21.42
C LEU A 318 -9.87 9.59 -20.59
N ALA A 319 -9.08 9.62 -19.51
CA ALA A 319 -9.11 8.57 -18.49
C ALA A 319 -10.30 8.80 -17.53
N ALA A 320 -10.75 7.73 -16.86
CA ALA A 320 -11.71 7.85 -15.77
C ALA A 320 -11.17 8.78 -14.65
N PRO A 321 -12.01 9.65 -14.08
CA PRO A 321 -11.60 10.42 -12.91
C PRO A 321 -11.33 9.52 -11.71
N PHE A 322 -10.56 10.04 -10.75
CA PHE A 322 -10.27 9.39 -9.48
C PHE A 322 -10.17 10.43 -8.38
N VAL A 323 -10.39 10.00 -7.14
CA VAL A 323 -10.17 10.85 -5.96
C VAL A 323 -8.89 10.42 -5.28
N LEU A 324 -7.94 11.34 -5.09
CA LEU A 324 -6.75 11.12 -4.26
C LEU A 324 -6.90 11.85 -2.94
N THR A 325 -6.67 11.15 -1.84
CA THR A 325 -6.66 11.73 -0.48
C THR A 325 -5.26 11.70 0.09
N SER A 326 -4.93 12.66 0.95
CA SER A 326 -3.70 12.64 1.75
C SER A 326 -4.05 12.46 3.22
N ASN A 327 -3.51 11.44 3.87
CA ASN A 327 -3.85 11.08 5.24
C ASN A 327 -2.62 11.17 6.16
N HIS A 328 -2.80 11.77 7.33
CA HIS A 328 -1.82 11.72 8.41
C HIS A 328 -2.56 11.57 9.75
N LEU A 329 -2.66 10.32 10.24
CA LEU A 329 -3.38 10.02 11.47
C LEU A 329 -2.61 10.50 12.71
N ASP A 330 -3.18 10.42 13.90
CA ASP A 330 -2.52 10.87 15.13
C ASP A 330 -1.19 10.15 15.38
N GLN A 331 -0.17 10.89 15.83
CA GLN A 331 1.16 10.38 16.07
C GLN A 331 1.32 10.04 17.56
N GLY A 332 1.75 8.82 17.86
CA GLY A 332 2.13 8.43 19.21
C GLY A 332 2.03 6.92 19.44
N GLU A 333 2.69 6.46 20.49
CA GLU A 333 2.74 5.04 20.87
C GLU A 333 2.03 4.78 22.20
N ASP A 334 1.31 5.75 22.74
CA ASP A 334 0.50 5.59 23.94
C ASP A 334 -0.94 5.18 23.62
N ARG A 335 -1.66 4.72 24.66
CA ARG A 335 -3.05 4.25 24.55
C ARG A 335 -4.01 5.31 24.04
N ALA A 336 -3.79 6.59 24.36
CA ALA A 336 -4.64 7.68 23.89
C ALA A 336 -4.48 7.85 22.38
N SER A 337 -3.23 7.87 21.90
CA SER A 337 -2.89 7.95 20.48
C SER A 337 -3.48 6.80 19.68
N TRP A 338 -3.48 5.57 20.23
CA TRP A 338 -4.17 4.42 19.63
C TRP A 338 -5.67 4.65 19.51
N SER A 339 -6.30 5.09 20.60
CA SER A 339 -7.73 5.42 20.59
C SER A 339 -8.05 6.50 19.55
N HIS A 340 -7.22 7.54 19.46
CA HIS A 340 -7.42 8.60 18.46
C HIS A 340 -7.36 8.04 17.04
N ARG A 341 -6.34 7.23 16.70
CA ARG A 341 -6.22 6.62 15.38
C ARG A 341 -7.41 5.72 15.03
N THR A 342 -7.92 4.94 15.98
CA THR A 342 -9.13 4.13 15.77
C THR A 342 -10.33 5.00 15.37
N HIS A 343 -10.55 6.14 16.04
CA HIS A 343 -11.63 7.07 15.68
C HIS A 343 -11.39 7.72 14.31
N GLN A 344 -10.16 8.15 14.04
CA GLN A 344 -9.82 8.82 12.80
C GLN A 344 -9.88 7.88 11.59
N VAL A 345 -9.49 6.61 11.73
CA VAL A 345 -9.59 5.66 10.62
C VAL A 345 -11.04 5.23 10.36
N ALA A 346 -11.89 5.15 11.38
CA ALA A 346 -13.33 4.96 11.18
C ALA A 346 -13.93 6.10 10.35
N GLN A 347 -13.61 7.35 10.71
CA GLN A 347 -14.04 8.53 9.94
C GLN A 347 -13.45 8.57 8.53
N THR A 348 -12.19 8.11 8.36
CA THR A 348 -11.57 7.97 7.03
C THR A 348 -12.36 6.98 6.18
N ALA A 349 -12.70 5.82 6.74
CA ALA A 349 -13.46 4.77 6.06
C ALA A 349 -14.87 5.24 5.64
N ASP A 350 -15.56 5.98 6.51
CA ASP A 350 -16.87 6.55 6.20
C ASP A 350 -16.78 7.60 5.09
N HIS A 351 -15.79 8.50 5.17
CA HIS A 351 -15.61 9.54 4.16
C HIS A 351 -15.17 8.96 2.80
N VAL A 352 -14.37 7.88 2.78
CA VAL A 352 -14.03 7.17 1.54
C VAL A 352 -15.28 6.62 0.84
N ARG A 353 -16.20 6.02 1.61
CA ARG A 353 -17.49 5.55 1.07
C ARG A 353 -18.37 6.69 0.59
N GLU A 354 -18.38 7.81 1.31
CA GLU A 354 -19.09 9.03 0.91
C GLU A 354 -18.55 9.58 -0.42
N LEU A 355 -17.24 9.71 -0.56
CA LEU A 355 -16.58 10.17 -1.80
C LEU A 355 -16.91 9.24 -2.98
N TYR A 356 -16.87 7.92 -2.75
CA TYR A 356 -17.25 6.93 -3.75
C TYR A 356 -18.74 7.03 -4.13
N ALA A 357 -19.64 7.13 -3.15
CA ALA A 357 -21.07 7.28 -3.39
C ALA A 357 -21.41 8.58 -4.12
N THR A 358 -20.66 9.66 -3.85
CA THR A 358 -20.87 10.99 -4.44
C THR A 358 -20.40 11.04 -5.90
N PHE A 359 -19.23 10.45 -6.20
CA PHE A 359 -18.60 10.60 -7.51
C PHE A 359 -18.62 9.35 -8.39
N GLY A 360 -18.77 8.16 -7.81
CA GLY A 360 -18.65 6.87 -8.51
C GLY A 360 -17.21 6.51 -8.94
N ASP A 361 -16.25 7.39 -8.68
CA ASP A 361 -14.85 7.26 -9.11
C ASP A 361 -14.03 6.38 -8.17
N GLN A 362 -12.92 5.82 -8.66
CA GLN A 362 -11.94 5.17 -7.80
C GLN A 362 -11.42 6.15 -6.73
N VAL A 363 -11.53 5.80 -5.45
CA VAL A 363 -10.97 6.56 -4.33
C VAL A 363 -9.64 5.94 -3.92
N ILE A 364 -8.60 6.76 -3.84
CA ILE A 364 -7.24 6.38 -3.49
C ILE A 364 -6.88 7.06 -2.17
N VAL A 365 -6.71 6.26 -1.13
CA VAL A 365 -6.24 6.71 0.19
C VAL A 365 -4.73 6.56 0.26
N ALA A 366 -4.02 7.67 0.39
CA ALA A 366 -2.57 7.68 0.40
C ALA A 366 -2.05 8.47 1.60
N GLY A 367 -1.12 7.92 2.37
CA GLY A 367 -0.61 8.65 3.53
C GLY A 367 0.10 7.84 4.60
N ASP A 368 0.56 8.56 5.61
CA ASP A 368 1.13 8.02 6.85
C ASP A 368 0.00 7.71 7.83
N LEU A 369 -0.31 6.42 7.98
CA LEU A 369 -1.37 5.98 8.90
C LEU A 369 -0.87 5.88 10.36
N ASN A 370 0.40 6.20 10.61
CA ASN A 370 1.03 6.15 11.93
C ASN A 370 0.95 4.78 12.63
N GLU A 371 0.76 3.70 11.85
CA GLU A 371 0.65 2.33 12.32
C GLU A 371 1.44 1.35 11.48
N THR A 372 2.01 0.35 12.14
CA THR A 372 2.79 -0.71 11.51
C THR A 372 2.38 -2.07 12.04
N ALA A 373 2.95 -3.12 11.45
CA ALA A 373 2.84 -4.48 11.97
C ALA A 373 3.39 -4.67 13.40
N ASN A 374 4.18 -3.72 13.93
CA ASN A 374 4.68 -3.76 15.30
C ASN A 374 3.87 -2.88 16.27
N THR A 375 2.88 -2.12 15.77
CA THR A 375 2.00 -1.33 16.64
C THR A 375 1.10 -2.28 17.44
N ASN A 376 0.78 -1.93 18.69
CA ASN A 376 -0.18 -2.64 19.51
C ASN A 376 -1.32 -1.67 19.86
N PRO A 377 -2.59 -1.90 19.49
CA PRO A 377 -3.08 -3.02 18.70
C PRO A 377 -2.50 -3.06 17.28
N TYR A 378 -2.42 -4.28 16.72
CA TYR A 378 -1.82 -4.54 15.41
C TYR A 378 -2.56 -3.81 14.28
N ASN A 379 -1.83 -2.90 13.61
CA ASN A 379 -2.13 -2.31 12.31
C ASN A 379 -3.62 -2.05 12.01
N GLN A 380 -4.34 -1.49 12.99
CA GLN A 380 -5.79 -1.35 12.96
C GLN A 380 -6.25 -0.45 11.82
N ALA A 381 -5.49 0.59 11.50
CA ALA A 381 -5.84 1.53 10.46
C ALA A 381 -5.93 0.85 9.09
N GLN A 382 -4.90 0.09 8.70
CA GLN A 382 -4.93 -0.64 7.44
C GLN A 382 -6.04 -1.69 7.44
N LEU A 383 -6.18 -2.47 8.54
CA LEU A 383 -7.22 -3.50 8.62
C LEU A 383 -8.62 -2.93 8.48
N ARG A 384 -8.92 -1.81 9.13
CA ARG A 384 -10.22 -1.15 9.04
C ARG A 384 -10.53 -0.68 7.63
N LEU A 385 -9.53 -0.19 6.91
CA LEU A 385 -9.70 0.18 5.50
C LEU A 385 -9.90 -1.06 4.61
N LEU A 386 -9.20 -2.15 4.86
CA LEU A 386 -9.42 -3.42 4.15
C LEU A 386 -10.81 -4.00 4.43
N GLU A 387 -11.33 -3.89 5.67
CA GLU A 387 -12.68 -4.33 6.05
C GLU A 387 -13.79 -3.64 5.25
N ILE A 388 -13.59 -2.39 4.85
CA ILE A 388 -14.58 -1.70 4.01
C ILE A 388 -14.46 -2.08 2.53
N GLY A 389 -13.53 -2.96 2.16
CA GLY A 389 -13.31 -3.46 0.82
C GLY A 389 -12.13 -2.82 0.08
N MET A 390 -11.31 -2.00 0.76
CA MET A 390 -10.15 -1.40 0.11
C MET A 390 -9.11 -2.46 -0.30
N PHE A 391 -8.27 -2.12 -1.27
CA PHE A 391 -7.15 -2.91 -1.74
C PHE A 391 -5.85 -2.16 -1.51
N ASP A 392 -4.84 -2.78 -0.88
CA ASP A 392 -3.53 -2.18 -0.70
C ASP A 392 -2.69 -2.31 -1.98
N ALA A 393 -2.21 -1.20 -2.52
CA ALA A 393 -1.40 -1.18 -3.74
C ALA A 393 -0.09 -1.99 -3.63
N PHE A 394 0.37 -2.27 -2.41
CA PHE A 394 1.50 -3.15 -2.13
C PHE A 394 1.20 -4.63 -2.41
N ALA A 395 -0.07 -5.04 -2.51
CA ALA A 395 -0.50 -6.39 -2.87
C ALA A 395 -0.37 -6.63 -4.39
N THR A 396 0.82 -6.46 -4.96
CA THR A 396 1.07 -6.66 -6.40
C THR A 396 2.30 -7.54 -6.67
N GLY A 397 2.30 -8.30 -7.76
CA GLY A 397 3.47 -9.05 -8.20
C GLY A 397 4.63 -8.17 -8.65
N ASN A 398 4.36 -6.94 -9.10
CA ASN A 398 5.36 -6.02 -9.63
C ASN A 398 5.80 -4.98 -8.60
N ARG A 399 6.82 -5.32 -7.82
CA ARG A 399 7.34 -4.45 -6.74
C ARG A 399 8.82 -4.18 -6.85
N ARG A 400 9.19 -2.95 -6.51
CA ARG A 400 10.59 -2.55 -6.31
C ARG A 400 10.83 -2.13 -4.87
N ASN A 401 11.94 -2.61 -4.29
CA ASN A 401 12.38 -2.30 -2.93
C ASN A 401 11.40 -2.67 -1.79
N ALA A 402 10.45 -3.59 -2.03
CA ALA A 402 9.48 -4.04 -1.03
C ALA A 402 10.08 -4.73 0.23
N ALA A 403 11.36 -5.13 0.17
CA ALA A 403 12.06 -5.72 1.31
C ALA A 403 12.53 -4.68 2.36
N PHE A 404 12.40 -3.39 2.08
CA PHE A 404 12.77 -2.29 2.96
C PHE A 404 11.52 -1.67 3.60
N PRO A 405 11.66 -1.06 4.79
CA PRO A 405 10.52 -0.44 5.45
C PRO A 405 10.10 0.83 4.71
N THR A 406 8.93 1.38 5.01
CA THR A 406 8.52 2.70 4.49
C THR A 406 9.08 3.85 5.34
N THR A 407 9.61 3.56 6.53
CA THR A 407 10.33 4.51 7.39
C THR A 407 11.63 3.89 7.91
N ASN A 408 12.70 4.69 8.00
CA ASN A 408 13.98 4.27 8.57
C ASN A 408 14.46 5.15 9.74
N GLY A 409 13.70 6.18 10.14
CA GLY A 409 14.13 7.07 11.21
C GLY A 409 15.44 7.83 10.91
N LEU A 410 15.83 7.93 9.63
CA LEU A 410 17.15 8.42 9.19
C LEU A 410 18.34 7.58 9.71
N ALA A 411 18.11 6.30 10.02
CA ALA A 411 19.15 5.35 10.38
C ALA A 411 19.75 4.68 9.13
N PHE A 412 21.08 4.67 9.06
CA PHE A 412 21.85 4.06 7.99
C PHE A 412 22.87 3.03 8.53
N PRO A 413 23.14 1.93 7.81
CA PRO A 413 22.50 1.51 6.57
C PRO A 413 21.03 1.07 6.78
N VAL A 414 20.20 1.26 5.75
CA VAL A 414 18.78 0.87 5.80
C VAL A 414 18.67 -0.65 5.87
N ARG A 415 18.11 -1.16 6.97
CA ARG A 415 17.96 -2.61 7.19
C ARG A 415 16.72 -3.13 6.46
N ARG A 416 16.83 -4.34 5.90
CA ARG A 416 15.69 -5.05 5.31
C ARG A 416 14.71 -5.48 6.40
N THR A 417 13.53 -4.88 6.39
CA THR A 417 12.37 -5.25 7.20
C THR A 417 11.13 -4.72 6.49
N PRO A 418 10.10 -5.53 6.21
CA PRO A 418 8.92 -5.07 5.48
C PRO A 418 7.95 -4.29 6.40
N ASN A 419 8.47 -3.44 7.29
CA ASN A 419 7.67 -2.62 8.18
C ASN A 419 7.10 -1.45 7.38
N ARG A 420 5.77 -1.37 7.29
CA ARG A 420 5.08 -0.31 6.57
C ARG A 420 4.29 0.54 7.54
N ARG A 421 4.33 1.84 7.29
CA ARG A 421 3.61 2.90 8.01
C ARG A 421 2.87 3.81 7.04
N ASP A 422 3.41 3.93 5.84
CA ASP A 422 2.88 4.68 4.72
C ASP A 422 2.19 3.72 3.75
N TYR A 423 0.96 4.04 3.36
CA TYR A 423 0.11 3.18 2.56
C TYR A 423 -0.48 3.92 1.36
N ILE A 424 -0.77 3.17 0.30
CA ILE A 424 -1.61 3.59 -0.82
C ILE A 424 -2.67 2.49 -0.96
N LEU A 425 -3.92 2.80 -0.65
CA LEU A 425 -5.04 1.88 -0.76
C LEU A 425 -6.08 2.41 -1.75
N THR A 426 -6.79 1.52 -2.43
CA THR A 426 -7.83 1.90 -3.39
C THR A 426 -9.20 1.33 -3.00
N TYR A 427 -10.26 2.09 -3.25
CA TYR A 427 -11.66 1.71 -3.06
C TYR A 427 -12.44 2.06 -4.34
N GLY A 428 -13.19 1.11 -4.89
CA GLY A 428 -13.94 1.32 -6.13
C GLY A 428 -14.16 0.05 -6.93
N SER A 429 -14.61 0.22 -8.18
CA SER A 429 -14.99 -0.88 -9.08
C SER A 429 -13.81 -1.68 -9.63
N VAL A 430 -12.59 -1.13 -9.60
CA VAL A 430 -11.39 -1.83 -10.03
C VAL A 430 -10.47 -2.12 -8.84
N ARG A 431 -9.92 -3.33 -8.82
CA ARG A 431 -9.00 -3.81 -7.79
C ARG A 431 -7.63 -4.12 -8.42
N GLY A 432 -6.61 -4.19 -7.59
CA GLY A 432 -5.26 -4.50 -8.04
C GLY A 432 -4.34 -3.28 -8.09
N SER A 433 -3.08 -3.57 -8.40
CA SER A 433 -2.02 -2.57 -8.59
C SER A 433 -1.07 -3.08 -9.66
N CYS A 434 -0.75 -2.21 -10.62
CA CYS A 434 0.09 -2.54 -11.76
C CYS A 434 1.57 -2.51 -11.39
N ARG A 435 1.92 -1.68 -10.41
CA ARG A 435 3.28 -1.52 -9.92
C ARG A 435 3.27 -0.81 -8.58
N TYR A 436 4.18 -1.22 -7.71
CA TYR A 436 4.49 -0.50 -6.47
C TYR A 436 6.00 -0.30 -6.30
N VAL A 437 6.41 0.90 -5.88
CA VAL A 437 7.80 1.26 -5.64
C VAL A 437 7.94 1.93 -4.28
N ASN A 438 8.81 1.37 -3.44
CA ASN A 438 9.36 2.07 -2.28
C ASN A 438 10.64 2.80 -2.69
N VAL A 439 10.65 4.13 -2.67
CA VAL A 439 11.77 4.96 -3.15
C VAL A 439 12.85 5.09 -2.07
N VAL A 440 13.59 4.00 -1.88
CA VAL A 440 14.60 3.86 -0.83
C VAL A 440 15.91 4.52 -1.23
N PHE A 441 16.36 5.48 -0.43
CA PHE A 441 17.75 5.95 -0.44
C PHE A 441 18.58 5.18 0.60
N ARG A 442 19.84 4.88 0.27
CA ARG A 442 20.70 4.00 1.10
C ARG A 442 21.87 4.71 1.76
N ARG A 443 22.10 5.99 1.41
CA ARG A 443 23.22 6.78 1.89
C ARG A 443 22.72 8.01 2.64
N PRO A 444 23.41 8.45 3.72
CA PRO A 444 23.12 9.69 4.42
C PRO A 444 22.93 10.91 3.52
N ALA A 445 23.78 11.09 2.50
CA ALA A 445 23.73 12.23 1.58
C ALA A 445 22.44 12.31 0.74
N GLN A 446 21.71 11.20 0.62
CA GLN A 446 20.45 11.10 -0.12
C GLN A 446 19.22 11.24 0.78
N ALA A 447 19.42 11.47 2.09
CA ALA A 447 18.33 11.58 3.04
C ALA A 447 17.39 12.72 2.66
N SER A 448 16.13 12.39 2.36
CA SER A 448 15.05 13.34 2.11
C SER A 448 14.08 13.43 3.29
N SER A 449 13.85 12.32 3.99
CA SER A 449 12.95 12.24 5.16
C SER A 449 13.32 11.01 6.00
N ASP A 450 12.75 10.83 7.18
CA ASP A 450 12.73 9.52 7.86
C ASP A 450 11.72 8.54 7.26
N HIS A 451 10.91 9.01 6.31
CA HIS A 451 10.04 8.20 5.47
C HIS A 451 10.64 8.09 4.06
N PHE A 452 10.34 6.99 3.39
CA PHE A 452 10.57 6.85 1.96
C PHE A 452 9.28 7.17 1.22
N MET A 453 9.38 7.82 0.07
CA MET A 453 8.23 8.02 -0.80
C MET A 453 7.73 6.65 -1.30
N GLN A 454 6.42 6.44 -1.26
CA GLN A 454 5.77 5.28 -1.87
C GLN A 454 5.08 5.72 -3.15
N VAL A 455 5.18 4.91 -4.20
CA VAL A 455 4.62 5.21 -5.52
C VAL A 455 3.87 3.98 -6.01
N ALA A 456 2.65 4.16 -6.50
CA ALA A 456 1.87 3.10 -7.09
C ALA A 456 1.31 3.51 -8.44
N THR A 457 1.36 2.58 -9.40
CA THR A 457 0.59 2.65 -10.64
C THR A 457 -0.66 1.82 -10.45
N LEU A 458 -1.80 2.48 -10.46
CA LEU A 458 -3.11 1.93 -10.10
C LEU A 458 -3.98 1.82 -11.33
N PRO A 459 -4.79 0.76 -11.45
CA PRO A 459 -5.79 0.65 -12.49
C PRO A 459 -6.95 1.62 -12.21
N LEU A 460 -7.49 2.20 -13.27
CA LEU A 460 -8.73 2.96 -13.27
C LEU A 460 -9.80 2.18 -14.05
N PRO A 461 -11.10 2.44 -13.82
CA PRO A 461 -12.14 1.93 -14.69
C PRO A 461 -11.92 2.40 -16.14
N PRO A 462 -12.27 1.59 -17.15
CA PRO A 462 -12.36 2.09 -18.52
C PRO A 462 -13.41 3.20 -18.60
N TYR A 463 -13.16 4.22 -19.43
CA TYR A 463 -14.08 5.34 -19.65
C TYR A 463 -15.22 4.98 -20.62
#